data_AF-A0A3C2D2M5-F1
#
_entry.id   AF-A0A3C2D2M5-F1
#
_cell.length_a   1.000
_cell.length_b   1.000
_cell.length_c   1.000
_cell.angle_alpha   90.00
_cell.angle_beta   90.00
_cell.angle_gamma   90.00
#
_symmetry.space_group_name_H-M   'P 1'
#
loop_
_entity.id
_entity.type
_entity.pdbx_description
1 polymer ?
#
loop_
_entity_poly.entity_id
_entity_poly.type
_entity_poly.pdbx_seq_one_letter_code
_entity_poly.pdbx_strand_id
1 'polypeptide(L)'
;MSNTIQLSQEQNRILSIDFFRGLTMFLIIGGLDGLFDKVDPANSNAIILFFKEQQSHVPWNGLHFWDLIQPFFMFIVGVSMPFSFSRRWDKGDSWKKTFHHVLIRCFWLLTIGWAISSGPTTSNFNNVMAQLSGTYIIAFLFMRKAIKWQLLVSFVLILVSDLLYRYWPVEGFNQAFVAGHNFGSWTDMLLTGSIDHGNWVPFNAIPTSAHTI
;
A
#
# COMPACT_ATOMS: atom_id res chain seq x y z
N MET A 1 1.90 -28.85 44.36
CA MET A 1 0.94 -28.03 43.61
C MET A 1 1.68 -27.45 42.41
N SER A 2 1.57 -28.09 41.24
CA SER A 2 2.21 -27.61 40.02
C SER A 2 1.23 -26.69 39.30
N ASN A 3 1.49 -25.38 39.32
CA ASN A 3 0.72 -24.40 38.56
C ASN A 3 1.08 -24.57 37.07
N THR A 4 0.36 -25.46 36.39
CA THR A 4 0.34 -25.49 34.94
C THR A 4 -0.35 -24.21 34.49
N ILE A 5 0.43 -23.22 34.05
CA ILE A 5 -0.11 -22.06 33.35
C ILE A 5 -0.78 -22.62 32.09
N GLN A 6 -2.10 -22.86 32.15
CA GLN A 6 -2.91 -23.01 30.97
C GLN A 6 -2.89 -21.65 30.28
N LEU A 7 -1.94 -21.48 29.36
CA LEU A 7 -2.02 -20.44 28.34
C LEU A 7 -3.38 -20.63 27.68
N SER A 8 -4.30 -19.72 27.97
CA SER A 8 -5.63 -19.71 27.38
C SER A 8 -5.47 -19.91 25.88
N GLN A 9 -6.14 -20.91 25.33
CA GLN A 9 -6.23 -21.14 23.89
C GLN A 9 -6.47 -19.78 23.20
N GLU A 10 -5.45 -19.23 22.53
CA GLU A 10 -5.59 -18.17 21.53
C GLU A 10 -6.38 -18.78 20.35
N GLN A 11 -7.66 -19.05 20.57
CA GLN A 11 -8.52 -19.68 19.58
C GLN A 11 -8.78 -18.65 18.49
N ASN A 12 -8.04 -18.82 17.39
CA ASN A 12 -8.15 -18.19 16.07
C ASN A 12 -7.38 -16.88 15.83
N ARG A 13 -6.19 -16.69 16.40
CA ARG A 13 -5.22 -15.73 15.85
C ARG A 13 -4.15 -16.46 15.05
N ILE A 14 -3.90 -15.98 13.83
CA ILE A 14 -2.90 -16.57 12.94
C ILE A 14 -1.58 -15.84 13.20
N LEU A 15 -0.67 -16.49 13.94
CA LEU A 15 0.60 -15.91 14.37
C LEU A 15 1.44 -15.37 13.19
N SER A 16 1.46 -16.07 12.05
CA SER A 16 2.20 -15.62 10.87
C SER A 16 1.66 -14.29 10.31
N ILE A 17 0.34 -14.09 10.32
CA ILE A 17 -0.29 -12.84 9.88
C ILE A 17 0.05 -11.71 10.84
N ASP A 18 -0.05 -11.96 12.15
CA ASP A 18 0.25 -10.96 13.16
C ASP A 18 1.75 -10.58 13.17
N PHE A 19 2.65 -11.56 12.99
CA PHE A 19 4.09 -11.33 12.85
C PHE A 19 4.40 -10.49 11.61
N PHE A 20 3.89 -10.88 10.44
CA PHE A 20 4.17 -10.18 9.20
C PHE A 20 3.57 -8.77 9.18
N ARG A 21 2.39 -8.58 9.77
CA ARG A 21 1.83 -7.24 9.99
C ARG A 21 2.71 -6.42 10.93
N GLY A 22 3.18 -7.00 12.04
CA GLY A 22 4.09 -6.33 12.96
C GLY A 22 5.40 -5.92 12.29
N LEU A 23 5.98 -6.80 11.48
CA LEU A 23 7.19 -6.56 10.71
C LEU A 23 7.00 -5.41 9.72
N THR A 24 5.93 -5.41 8.93
CA THR A 24 5.65 -4.33 7.96
C THR A 24 5.41 -2.98 8.64
N MET A 25 4.69 -2.95 9.78
CA MET A 25 4.53 -1.72 10.57
C MET A 25 5.86 -1.22 11.14
N PHE A 26 6.70 -2.13 11.64
CA PHE A 26 8.03 -1.80 12.13
C PHE A 26 8.91 -1.18 11.03
N LEU A 27 8.89 -1.77 9.83
CA LEU A 27 9.62 -1.25 8.67
C LEU A 27 9.15 0.15 8.26
N ILE A 28 7.84 0.42 8.24
CA ILE A 28 7.26 1.73 7.88
C ILE A 28 7.55 2.81 8.94
N ILE A 29 7.41 2.48 10.23
CA ILE A 29 7.49 3.48 11.31
C ILE A 29 8.93 3.89 11.63
N GLY A 30 9.92 3.02 11.41
CA GLY A 30 11.31 3.42 11.69
C GLY A 30 12.35 2.31 11.76
N GLY A 31 12.08 1.12 11.23
CA GLY A 31 12.98 -0.02 11.45
C GLY A 31 14.35 0.10 10.78
N LEU A 32 14.45 0.85 9.67
CA LEU A 32 15.66 0.92 8.83
C LEU A 32 15.98 2.32 8.31
N ASP A 33 15.01 3.23 8.18
CA ASP A 33 15.27 4.57 7.65
C ASP A 33 16.26 5.34 8.54
N GLY A 34 17.28 5.93 7.92
CA GLY A 34 18.31 6.71 8.62
C GLY A 34 19.37 5.94 9.41
N LEU A 35 19.30 4.60 9.50
CA LEU A 35 20.26 3.79 10.28
C LEU A 35 21.70 3.90 9.74
N PHE A 36 21.84 4.00 8.41
CA PHE A 36 23.14 4.14 7.75
C PHE A 36 23.40 5.53 7.13
N ASP A 37 22.55 6.52 7.41
CA ASP A 37 22.69 7.88 6.84
C ASP A 37 23.96 8.58 7.31
N LYS A 38 24.33 8.38 8.57
CA LYS A 38 25.54 8.97 9.19
C LYS A 38 26.81 8.20 8.89
N VAL A 39 26.72 7.13 8.09
CA VAL A 39 27.89 6.33 7.72
C VAL A 39 28.64 7.02 6.59
N ASP A 40 29.92 7.29 6.85
CA ASP A 40 30.87 7.82 5.87
C ASP A 40 31.16 6.79 4.77
N PRO A 41 30.79 7.07 3.50
CA PRO A 41 31.01 6.14 2.40
C PRO A 41 32.49 5.82 2.16
N ALA A 42 33.40 6.74 2.48
CA ALA A 42 34.82 6.59 2.19
C ALA A 42 35.53 5.58 3.12
N ASN A 43 34.99 5.35 4.31
CA ASN A 43 35.57 4.49 5.34
C ASN A 43 34.74 3.22 5.63
N SER A 44 33.75 2.93 4.79
CA SER A 44 32.79 1.83 5.02
C SER A 44 33.10 0.60 4.19
N ASN A 45 32.80 -0.57 4.74
CA ASN A 45 32.90 -1.81 3.99
C ASN A 45 31.74 -1.96 2.99
N ALA A 46 31.93 -2.83 1.99
CA ALA A 46 30.94 -3.06 0.94
C ALA A 46 29.57 -3.54 1.48
N ILE A 47 29.56 -4.24 2.63
CA ILE A 47 28.33 -4.74 3.26
C ILE A 47 27.48 -3.58 3.79
N ILE A 48 28.08 -2.62 4.49
CA ILE A 48 27.35 -1.47 5.03
C ILE A 48 26.84 -0.58 3.89
N LEU A 49 27.63 -0.40 2.83
CA LEU A 49 27.19 0.35 1.64
C LEU A 49 26.00 -0.33 0.95
N PHE A 50 26.02 -1.66 0.82
CA PHE A 50 24.88 -2.42 0.30
C PHE A 50 23.61 -2.17 1.12
N PHE A 51 23.66 -2.28 2.44
CA PHE A 51 22.48 -2.04 3.29
C PHE A 51 22.01 -0.59 3.25
N LYS A 52 22.93 0.38 3.11
CA LYS A 52 22.59 1.79 2.94
C LYS A 52 21.80 2.04 1.65
N GLU A 53 22.22 1.47 0.53
CA GLU A 53 21.49 1.60 -0.74
C GLU A 53 20.05 1.07 -0.63
N GLN A 54 19.87 -0.07 0.06
CA GLN A 54 18.58 -0.72 0.26
C GLN A 54 17.59 0.06 1.13
N GLN A 55 18.02 1.13 1.82
CA GLN A 55 17.17 1.98 2.69
C GLN A 55 16.52 3.16 1.95
N SER A 56 16.84 3.36 0.68
CA SER A 56 16.31 4.47 -0.11
C SER A 56 15.54 3.97 -1.33
N HIS A 57 14.59 4.78 -1.80
CA HIS A 57 13.90 4.51 -3.06
C HIS A 57 14.87 4.60 -4.23
N VAL A 58 14.70 3.71 -5.20
CA VAL A 58 15.33 3.90 -6.51
C VAL A 58 14.70 5.13 -7.17
N PRO A 59 15.48 6.03 -7.81
CA PRO A 59 14.92 7.27 -8.36
C PRO A 59 13.85 7.09 -9.45
N TRP A 60 13.92 5.99 -10.21
CA TRP A 60 12.94 5.71 -11.27
C TRP A 60 12.91 4.23 -11.70
N ASN A 61 14.04 3.70 -12.17
CA ASN A 61 14.14 2.34 -12.70
C ASN A 61 15.01 1.46 -11.82
N GLY A 62 14.42 0.43 -11.23
CA GLY A 62 15.11 -0.56 -10.41
C GLY A 62 14.21 -1.05 -9.29
N LEU A 63 14.81 -1.73 -8.32
CA LEU A 63 14.11 -2.21 -7.13
C LEU A 63 15.09 -2.27 -5.96
N HIS A 64 14.81 -1.51 -4.91
CA HIS A 64 15.45 -1.65 -3.61
C HIS A 64 14.48 -2.31 -2.61
N PHE A 65 15.02 -2.82 -1.51
CA PHE A 65 14.22 -3.40 -0.43
C PHE A 65 13.17 -2.41 0.10
N TRP A 66 13.52 -1.12 0.20
CA TRP A 66 12.62 -0.07 0.65
C TRP A 66 11.33 0.02 -0.20
N ASP A 67 11.43 -0.24 -1.51
CA ASP A 67 10.29 -0.22 -2.43
C ASP A 67 9.28 -1.36 -2.19
N LEU A 68 9.69 -2.44 -1.50
CA LEU A 68 8.85 -3.60 -1.21
C LEU A 68 7.96 -3.43 0.02
N ILE A 69 8.25 -2.46 0.89
CA ILE A 69 7.55 -2.27 2.16
C ILE A 69 6.06 -2.01 1.93
N GLN A 70 5.74 -1.13 0.98
CA GLN A 70 4.37 -0.78 0.66
C GLN A 70 3.59 -1.98 0.06
N PRO A 71 4.08 -2.68 -0.98
CA PRO A 71 3.43 -3.90 -1.48
C PRO A 71 3.20 -4.96 -0.39
N PHE A 72 4.18 -5.18 0.50
CA PHE A 72 4.02 -6.11 1.62
C PHE A 72 2.93 -5.68 2.59
N PHE A 73 2.86 -4.39 2.90
CA PHE A 73 1.79 -3.84 3.73
C PHE A 73 0.41 -4.01 3.10
N MET A 74 0.26 -3.71 1.81
CA MET A 74 -1.01 -3.88 1.10
C MET A 74 -1.43 -5.35 1.04
N PHE A 75 -0.49 -6.24 0.75
CA PHE A 75 -0.71 -7.69 0.76
C PHE A 75 -1.21 -8.20 2.11
N ILE A 76 -0.54 -7.83 3.23
CA ILE A 76 -0.97 -8.34 4.54
C ILE A 76 -2.32 -7.78 4.98
N VAL A 77 -2.65 -6.56 4.58
CA VAL A 77 -3.98 -6.01 4.81
C VAL A 77 -5.03 -6.81 4.04
N GLY A 78 -4.77 -7.14 2.78
CA GLY A 78 -5.60 -8.02 1.96
C GLY A 78 -5.81 -9.39 2.60
N VAL A 79 -4.72 -10.08 2.95
CA VAL A 79 -4.76 -11.40 3.61
C VAL A 79 -5.51 -11.37 4.94
N SER A 80 -5.35 -10.31 5.73
CA SER A 80 -6.01 -10.16 7.03
C SER A 80 -7.52 -9.90 6.92
N MET A 81 -7.97 -9.38 5.77
CA MET A 81 -9.32 -8.85 5.59
C MET A 81 -10.41 -9.95 5.70
N PRO A 82 -10.32 -11.11 5.00
CA PRO A 82 -11.29 -12.19 5.13
C PRO A 82 -11.41 -12.71 6.57
N PHE A 83 -10.30 -12.90 7.28
CA PHE A 83 -10.35 -13.41 8.67
C PHE A 83 -11.04 -12.44 9.62
N SER A 84 -10.77 -11.14 9.47
CA SER A 84 -11.40 -10.10 10.30
C SER A 84 -12.91 -10.02 10.06
N PHE A 85 -13.34 -10.04 8.80
CA PHE A 85 -14.75 -9.87 8.46
C PHE A 85 -15.57 -11.16 8.59
N SER A 86 -15.00 -12.34 8.30
CA SER A 86 -15.66 -13.62 8.58
C SER A 86 -16.06 -13.73 10.05
N ARG A 87 -15.16 -13.38 10.98
CA ARG A 87 -15.48 -13.36 12.41
C ARG A 87 -16.60 -12.40 12.79
N ARG A 88 -16.80 -11.32 12.04
CA ARG A 88 -17.93 -10.38 12.26
C ARG A 88 -19.24 -10.96 11.72
N TRP A 89 -19.20 -11.60 10.56
CA TRP A 89 -20.36 -12.26 9.96
C TRP A 89 -20.80 -13.48 10.75
N ASP A 90 -19.87 -14.25 11.33
CA ASP A 90 -20.15 -15.35 12.24
C ASP A 90 -20.85 -14.87 13.53
N LYS A 91 -20.59 -13.62 13.93
CA LYS A 91 -21.27 -12.95 15.05
C LYS A 91 -22.61 -12.30 14.66
N GLY A 92 -23.04 -12.44 13.41
CA GLY A 92 -24.32 -11.93 12.92
C GLY A 92 -24.31 -10.50 12.36
N ASP A 93 -23.14 -9.87 12.16
CA ASP A 93 -23.11 -8.60 11.42
C ASP A 93 -23.62 -8.81 9.99
N SER A 94 -24.48 -7.92 9.49
CA SER A 94 -24.91 -7.96 8.09
C SER A 94 -23.80 -7.44 7.16
N TRP A 95 -23.78 -7.91 5.91
CA TRP A 95 -22.83 -7.42 4.92
C TRP A 95 -22.92 -5.91 4.72
N LYS A 96 -24.13 -5.33 4.73
CA LYS A 96 -24.34 -3.87 4.62
C LYS A 96 -23.71 -3.12 5.79
N LYS A 97 -23.86 -3.63 7.02
CA LYS A 97 -23.26 -3.04 8.23
C LYS A 97 -21.73 -3.06 8.14
N THR A 98 -21.17 -4.17 7.68
CA THR A 98 -19.72 -4.30 7.46
C THR A 98 -19.22 -3.38 6.35
N PHE A 99 -19.94 -3.28 5.23
CA PHE A 99 -19.59 -2.37 4.13
C PHE A 99 -19.63 -0.90 4.56
N HIS A 100 -20.64 -0.49 5.33
CA HIS A 100 -20.68 0.85 5.89
C HIS A 100 -19.49 1.14 6.80
N HIS A 101 -19.10 0.18 7.64
CA HIS A 101 -17.90 0.29 8.47
C HIS A 101 -16.61 0.42 7.63
N VAL A 102 -16.52 -0.32 6.51
CA VAL A 102 -15.42 -0.21 5.55
C VAL A 102 -15.36 1.21 4.97
N LEU A 103 -16.49 1.77 4.54
CA LEU A 103 -16.55 3.13 4.00
C LEU A 103 -16.10 4.17 5.02
N ILE A 104 -16.56 4.08 6.28
CA ILE A 104 -16.13 4.98 7.36
C ILE A 104 -14.62 4.87 7.59
N ARG A 105 -14.09 3.64 7.65
CA ARG A 105 -12.66 3.41 7.80
C ARG A 105 -11.87 4.06 6.65
N CYS A 106 -12.29 3.84 5.42
CA CYS A 106 -11.59 4.37 4.24
C CYS A 106 -11.69 5.89 4.18
N PHE A 107 -12.83 6.48 4.57
CA PHE A 107 -12.99 7.92 4.71
C PHE A 107 -11.97 8.50 5.70
N TRP A 108 -11.82 7.90 6.88
CA TRP A 108 -10.82 8.35 7.86
C TRP A 108 -9.38 8.15 7.38
N LEU A 109 -9.07 7.00 6.75
CA LEU A 109 -7.74 6.76 6.18
C LEU A 109 -7.38 7.81 5.13
N LEU A 110 -8.32 8.14 4.24
CA LEU A 110 -8.12 9.15 3.21
C LEU A 110 -7.97 10.55 3.82
N THR A 111 -8.83 10.90 4.77
CA THR A 111 -8.83 12.23 5.41
C THR A 111 -7.56 12.45 6.23
N ILE A 112 -7.14 11.45 7.02
CA ILE A 112 -5.91 11.53 7.82
C ILE A 112 -4.69 11.53 6.90
N GLY A 113 -4.65 10.66 5.89
CA GLY A 113 -3.57 10.64 4.90
C GLY A 113 -3.43 11.99 4.20
N TRP A 114 -4.53 12.55 3.72
CA TRP A 114 -4.55 13.89 3.13
C TRP A 114 -4.08 14.95 4.13
N ALA A 115 -4.59 14.95 5.37
CA ALA A 115 -4.24 15.97 6.37
C ALA A 115 -2.77 15.95 6.78
N ILE A 116 -2.12 14.78 6.77
CA ILE A 116 -0.69 14.65 7.12
C ILE A 116 0.21 14.99 5.93
N SER A 117 -0.21 14.65 4.70
CA SER A 117 0.60 14.87 3.50
C SER A 117 0.37 16.23 2.83
N SER A 118 -0.75 16.89 3.10
CA SER A 118 -1.10 18.17 2.48
C SER A 118 -0.62 19.35 3.30
N GLY A 119 -0.13 20.38 2.61
CA GLY A 119 0.28 21.65 3.20
C GLY A 119 -0.73 22.77 2.94
N PRO A 120 -0.40 24.01 3.33
CA PRO A 120 -1.27 25.18 3.13
C PRO A 120 -1.59 25.48 1.66
N THR A 121 -0.73 25.08 0.73
CA THR A 121 -0.82 25.40 -0.70
C THR A 121 -0.80 24.16 -1.60
N THR A 122 -0.66 22.96 -1.03
CA THR A 122 -0.53 21.71 -1.78
C THR A 122 -1.43 20.64 -1.17
N SER A 123 -2.28 20.02 -1.99
CA SER A 123 -3.02 18.81 -1.60
C SER A 123 -2.21 17.59 -2.05
N ASN A 124 -2.00 16.58 -1.20
CA ASN A 124 -1.23 15.39 -1.59
C ASN A 124 -1.92 14.11 -1.09
N PHE A 125 -2.03 13.12 -2.00
CA PHE A 125 -2.66 11.82 -1.76
C PHE A 125 -1.73 10.64 -2.04
N ASN A 126 -0.42 10.87 -2.15
CA ASN A 126 0.57 9.86 -2.53
C ASN A 126 0.98 8.94 -1.38
N ASN A 127 0.51 9.21 -0.16
CA ASN A 127 0.84 8.38 0.99
C ASN A 127 0.09 7.05 0.99
N VAL A 128 0.66 6.10 1.72
CA VAL A 128 0.14 4.74 1.90
C VAL A 128 -1.28 4.72 2.46
N MET A 129 -1.68 5.69 3.30
CA MET A 129 -3.03 5.71 3.89
C MET A 129 -4.10 6.07 2.87
N ALA A 130 -3.84 7.09 2.05
CA ALA A 130 -4.72 7.49 0.95
C ALA A 130 -4.84 6.35 -0.07
N GLN A 131 -3.73 5.72 -0.44
CA GLN A 131 -3.73 4.56 -1.33
C GLN A 131 -4.46 3.35 -0.73
N LEU A 132 -4.29 3.11 0.58
CA LEU A 132 -5.00 2.04 1.28
C LEU A 132 -6.52 2.27 1.26
N SER A 133 -6.98 3.53 1.37
CA SER A 133 -8.41 3.83 1.37
C SER A 133 -9.13 3.33 0.12
N GLY A 134 -8.52 3.46 -1.06
CA GLY A 134 -9.09 3.00 -2.33
C GLY A 134 -8.99 1.48 -2.48
N THR A 135 -7.79 0.94 -2.26
CA THR A 135 -7.52 -0.51 -2.41
C THR A 135 -8.38 -1.35 -1.47
N TYR A 136 -8.60 -0.88 -0.24
CA TYR A 136 -9.36 -1.60 0.77
C TYR A 136 -10.85 -1.75 0.39
N ILE A 137 -11.44 -0.75 -0.26
CA ILE A 137 -12.83 -0.84 -0.77
C ILE A 137 -12.90 -1.88 -1.88
N ILE A 138 -11.99 -1.81 -2.85
CA ILE A 138 -11.95 -2.73 -3.99
C ILE A 138 -11.77 -4.17 -3.49
N ALA A 139 -10.78 -4.41 -2.64
CA ALA A 139 -10.53 -5.73 -2.05
C ALA A 139 -11.75 -6.25 -1.27
N PHE A 140 -12.42 -5.41 -0.47
CA PHE A 140 -13.62 -5.82 0.27
C PHE A 140 -14.76 -6.28 -0.65
N LEU A 141 -14.94 -5.66 -1.81
CA LEU A 141 -15.98 -6.03 -2.77
C LEU A 141 -15.72 -7.41 -3.42
N PHE A 142 -14.45 -7.78 -3.61
CA PHE A 142 -14.05 -9.02 -4.29
C PHE A 142 -13.64 -10.16 -3.35
N MET A 143 -13.36 -9.90 -2.07
CA MET A 143 -12.87 -10.94 -1.14
C MET A 143 -13.82 -12.13 -0.91
N ARG A 144 -15.13 -11.95 -1.13
CA ARG A 144 -16.13 -13.04 -1.05
C ARG A 144 -16.43 -13.71 -2.40
N LYS A 145 -15.87 -13.20 -3.50
CA LYS A 145 -16.09 -13.76 -4.83
C LYS A 145 -15.20 -14.99 -5.03
N ALA A 146 -15.56 -15.83 -6.01
CA ALA A 146 -14.72 -16.97 -6.37
C ALA A 146 -13.33 -16.49 -6.85
N ILE A 147 -12.29 -17.30 -6.62
CA ILE A 147 -10.91 -17.00 -7.02
C ILE A 147 -10.78 -16.57 -8.49
N LYS A 148 -11.60 -17.14 -9.38
CA LYS A 148 -11.66 -16.76 -10.81
C LYS A 148 -11.95 -15.27 -11.00
N TRP A 149 -12.86 -14.71 -10.21
CA TRP A 149 -13.22 -13.29 -10.27
C TRP A 149 -12.16 -12.40 -9.62
N GLN A 150 -11.54 -12.86 -8.54
CA GLN A 150 -10.42 -12.15 -7.90
C GLN A 150 -9.26 -12.00 -8.88
N LEU A 151 -8.81 -13.11 -9.49
CA LEU A 151 -7.74 -13.11 -10.49
C LEU A 151 -8.10 -12.29 -11.74
N LEU A 152 -9.33 -12.42 -12.24
CA LEU A 152 -9.79 -11.65 -13.40
C LEU A 152 -9.73 -10.16 -13.12
N VAL A 153 -10.24 -9.71 -11.97
CA VAL A 153 -10.24 -8.28 -11.62
C VAL A 153 -8.83 -7.77 -11.38
N SER A 154 -7.98 -8.51 -10.67
CA SER A 154 -6.57 -8.15 -10.49
C SER A 154 -5.87 -7.98 -11.84
N PHE A 155 -6.08 -8.90 -12.78
CA PHE A 155 -5.49 -8.81 -14.12
C PHE A 155 -6.06 -7.62 -14.92
N VAL A 156 -7.37 -7.39 -14.86
CA VAL A 156 -8.03 -6.26 -15.53
C VAL A 156 -7.53 -4.92 -14.98
N LEU A 157 -7.36 -4.79 -13.67
CA LEU A 157 -6.84 -3.56 -13.06
C LEU A 157 -5.42 -3.26 -13.54
N ILE A 158 -4.55 -4.26 -13.57
CA ILE A 158 -3.18 -4.11 -14.10
C ILE A 158 -3.20 -3.77 -15.59
N LEU A 159 -3.99 -4.51 -16.39
CA LEU A 159 -4.05 -4.31 -17.84
C LEU A 159 -4.59 -2.92 -18.20
N VAL A 160 -5.67 -2.48 -17.54
CA VAL A 160 -6.25 -1.16 -17.76
C VAL A 160 -5.24 -0.07 -17.39
N SER A 161 -4.53 -0.22 -16.26
CA SER A 161 -3.46 0.72 -15.90
C SER A 161 -2.33 0.73 -16.93
N ASP A 162 -1.84 -0.42 -17.40
CA ASP A 162 -0.79 -0.48 -18.42
C ASP A 162 -1.22 0.18 -19.74
N LEU A 163 -2.46 -0.09 -20.20
CA LEU A 163 -3.01 0.54 -21.41
C LEU A 163 -3.16 2.05 -21.26
N LEU A 164 -3.61 2.52 -20.09
CA LEU A 164 -3.73 3.96 -19.82
C LEU A 164 -2.36 4.65 -19.88
N TYR A 165 -1.32 4.05 -19.30
CA TYR A 165 0.02 4.63 -19.36
C TYR A 165 0.58 4.65 -20.78
N ARG A 166 0.36 3.59 -21.58
CA ARG A 166 0.93 3.47 -22.94
C ARG A 166 0.24 4.34 -23.99
N TYR A 167 -1.07 4.51 -23.88
CA TYR A 167 -1.88 5.14 -24.93
C TYR A 167 -2.49 6.47 -24.51
N TRP A 168 -1.97 7.11 -23.46
CA TRP A 168 -2.49 8.40 -23.01
C TRP A 168 -2.25 9.49 -24.06
N PRO A 169 -3.30 10.20 -24.53
CA PRO A 169 -3.18 11.08 -25.70
C PRO A 169 -2.72 12.52 -25.36
N VAL A 170 -2.59 12.88 -24.09
CA VAL A 170 -2.32 14.27 -23.68
C VAL A 170 -0.85 14.63 -23.93
N GLU A 171 -0.61 15.67 -24.73
CA GLU A 171 0.74 16.19 -25.01
C GLU A 171 1.47 16.56 -23.71
N GLY A 172 2.75 16.17 -23.61
CA GLY A 172 3.55 16.33 -22.39
C GLY A 172 3.34 15.24 -21.33
N PHE A 173 2.27 14.43 -21.46
CA PHE A 173 1.94 13.30 -20.57
C PHE A 173 1.75 11.97 -21.32
N ASN A 174 2.15 11.92 -22.59
CA ASN A 174 2.03 10.76 -23.48
C ASN A 174 3.27 9.86 -23.48
N GLN A 175 4.17 10.01 -22.49
CA GLN A 175 5.40 9.25 -22.36
C GLN A 175 5.29 8.24 -21.21
N ALA A 176 4.82 7.03 -21.53
CA ALA A 176 4.44 6.00 -20.57
C ALA A 176 5.48 5.72 -19.46
N PHE A 177 6.77 5.66 -19.81
CA PHE A 177 7.85 5.22 -18.92
C PHE A 177 8.81 6.35 -18.53
N VAL A 178 8.39 7.61 -18.68
CA VAL A 178 9.20 8.77 -18.32
C VAL A 178 8.60 9.45 -17.09
N ALA A 179 9.46 9.71 -16.10
CA ALA A 179 9.09 10.39 -14.86
C ALA A 179 8.47 11.77 -15.16
N GLY A 180 7.36 12.10 -14.51
CA GLY A 180 6.67 13.39 -14.68
C GLY A 180 5.87 13.56 -15.98
N HIS A 181 6.04 12.66 -16.96
CA HIS A 181 5.50 12.80 -18.31
C HIS A 181 4.55 11.66 -18.71
N ASN A 182 3.96 10.99 -17.74
CA ASN A 182 3.04 9.86 -17.95
C ASN A 182 1.62 10.16 -17.46
N PHE A 183 0.70 9.25 -17.77
CA PHE A 183 -0.70 9.33 -17.33
C PHE A 183 -0.85 9.56 -15.81
N GLY A 184 -0.04 8.88 -15.00
CA GLY A 184 -0.05 9.05 -13.56
C GLY A 184 0.22 10.50 -13.16
N SER A 185 1.29 11.09 -13.71
CA SER A 185 1.65 12.50 -13.45
C SER A 185 0.56 13.47 -13.91
N TRP A 186 -0.15 13.15 -15.00
CA TRP A 186 -1.32 13.92 -15.42
C TRP A 186 -2.46 13.84 -14.40
N THR A 187 -2.75 12.64 -13.87
CA THR A 187 -3.78 12.49 -12.83
C THR A 187 -3.39 13.19 -11.53
N ASP A 188 -2.11 13.15 -11.15
CA ASP A 188 -1.60 13.86 -9.99
C ASP A 188 -1.81 15.36 -10.17
N MET A 189 -1.35 15.93 -11.30
CA MET A 189 -1.53 17.34 -11.61
C MET A 189 -3.01 17.78 -11.57
N LEU A 190 -3.95 16.94 -12.01
CA LEU A 190 -5.38 17.24 -11.91
C LEU A 190 -5.94 17.20 -10.49
N LEU A 191 -5.45 16.28 -9.65
CA LEU A 191 -5.97 16.07 -8.30
C LEU A 191 -5.33 17.01 -7.27
N THR A 192 -4.04 17.29 -7.43
CA THR A 192 -3.22 18.00 -6.43
C THR A 192 -2.81 19.41 -6.90
N GLY A 193 -2.87 19.68 -8.21
CA GLY A 193 -2.43 20.93 -8.81
C GLY A 193 -0.92 21.02 -9.02
N SER A 194 -0.17 19.95 -8.73
CA SER A 194 1.29 19.88 -8.87
C SER A 194 1.72 18.47 -9.25
N ILE A 195 2.96 18.31 -9.74
CA ILE A 195 3.58 16.99 -9.90
C ILE A 195 4.48 16.76 -8.69
N ASP A 196 4.28 15.63 -8.01
CA ASP A 196 5.12 15.21 -6.89
C ASP A 196 6.59 15.08 -7.28
N HIS A 197 7.51 15.55 -6.42
CA HIS A 197 8.95 15.49 -6.67
C HIS A 197 9.50 14.06 -6.83
N GLY A 198 8.89 13.09 -6.15
CA GLY A 198 9.21 11.67 -6.28
C GLY A 198 8.48 10.99 -7.43
N ASN A 199 7.64 11.71 -8.18
CA ASN A 199 6.79 11.19 -9.25
C ASN A 199 5.83 10.08 -8.77
N TRP A 200 5.49 10.09 -7.49
CA TRP A 200 4.44 9.25 -6.93
C TRP A 200 3.07 9.77 -7.36
N VAL A 201 2.14 8.87 -7.63
CA VAL A 201 0.85 9.24 -8.21
C VAL A 201 -0.29 8.54 -7.49
N PRO A 202 -1.38 9.24 -7.12
CA PRO A 202 -2.48 8.62 -6.37
C PRO A 202 -3.18 7.50 -7.17
N PHE A 203 -3.14 7.59 -8.50
CA PHE A 203 -3.73 6.60 -9.40
C PHE A 203 -3.14 5.19 -9.19
N ASN A 204 -1.91 5.06 -8.68
CA ASN A 204 -1.30 3.76 -8.40
C ASN A 204 -2.09 2.91 -7.41
N ALA A 205 -3.05 3.49 -6.66
CA ALA A 205 -4.04 2.74 -5.88
C ALA A 205 -4.81 1.68 -6.70
N ILE A 206 -5.10 1.97 -7.97
CA ILE A 206 -5.87 1.09 -8.86
C ILE A 206 -5.11 -0.21 -9.15
N PRO A 207 -3.91 -0.20 -9.77
CA PRO A 207 -3.15 -1.42 -10.01
C PRO A 207 -2.68 -2.08 -8.70
N THR A 208 -2.48 -1.29 -7.64
CA THR A 208 -2.11 -1.81 -6.31
C THR A 208 -3.22 -2.67 -5.69
N SER A 209 -4.47 -2.41 -6.05
CA SER A 209 -5.59 -3.23 -5.58
C SER A 209 -5.45 -4.69 -6.02
N ALA A 210 -4.75 -4.95 -7.14
CA ALA A 210 -4.55 -6.30 -7.66
C ALA A 210 -3.77 -7.24 -6.73
N HIS A 211 -2.85 -6.71 -5.91
CA HIS A 211 -2.11 -7.49 -4.91
C HIS A 211 -2.73 -7.42 -3.50
N THR A 212 -3.78 -6.61 -3.33
CA THR A 212 -4.58 -6.56 -2.10
C THR A 212 -5.76 -7.53 -2.15
N ILE A 213 -6.31 -7.76 -3.35
CA ILE A 213 -7.33 -8.80 -3.64
C ILE A 213 -6.72 -10.18 -3.49
#